data_AF-A0AAN7DAP6-F1
#
_entry.id   AF-A0AAN7DAP6-F1
#
_cell.length_a   1.000
_cell.length_b   1.000
_cell.length_c   1.000
_cell.angle_alpha   90.00
_cell.angle_beta   90.00
_cell.angle_gamma   90.00
#
_symmetry.space_group_name_H-M   'P 1'
#
loop_
_entity.id
_entity.type
_entity.pdbx_description
1 polymer ?
#
loop_
_entity_poly.entity_id
_entity_poly.type
_entity_poly.pdbx_seq_one_letter_code
_entity_poly.pdbx_strand_id
1 'polypeptide(L)'
;MDEPYNLKLHLPFTSIHTLKVVIRPLVIAVEYFVYDYDYRTCKLENNDLLEAISPKGHYTLKIETDSKTYISKRQCGKITENNCDDVAAGTEDNFLIWIKCKELIQCLVTANEPCEDFELIE
;
A
#
# COMPACT_ATOMS: atom_id res chain seq x y z
N MET A 1 -8.10 13.62 -15.24
CA MET A 1 -9.26 13.26 -14.41
C MET A 1 -8.69 12.55 -13.21
N ASP A 2 -9.05 12.97 -12.00
CA ASP A 2 -8.71 12.19 -10.81
C ASP A 2 -9.44 10.85 -10.91
N GLU A 3 -8.69 9.76 -10.82
CA GLU A 3 -9.26 8.42 -10.78
C GLU A 3 -9.61 8.12 -9.32
N PRO A 4 -10.89 8.21 -8.92
CA PRO A 4 -11.28 7.97 -7.54
C PRO A 4 -10.94 6.54 -7.14
N TYR A 5 -10.71 6.30 -5.85
CA TYR A 5 -10.38 4.98 -5.29
C TYR A 5 -9.05 4.37 -5.78
N ASN A 6 -8.17 5.18 -6.38
CA ASN A 6 -6.87 4.73 -6.86
C ASN A 6 -5.76 5.56 -6.23
N LEU A 7 -4.74 4.88 -5.70
CA LEU A 7 -3.45 5.45 -5.36
C LEU A 7 -2.39 4.82 -6.25
N LYS A 8 -1.91 5.58 -7.24
CA LYS A 8 -0.89 5.12 -8.18
C LYS A 8 0.46 5.76 -7.87
N LEU A 9 1.46 4.95 -7.56
CA LEU A 9 2.85 5.36 -7.38
C LEU A 9 3.68 4.82 -8.55
N HIS A 10 4.15 5.72 -9.41
CA HIS A 10 4.91 5.35 -10.61
C HIS A 10 6.37 5.78 -10.49
N LEU A 11 7.25 4.80 -10.27
CA LEU A 11 8.68 4.94 -10.02
C LEU A 11 9.50 4.04 -10.97
N PRO A 12 9.32 4.14 -12.30
CA PRO A 12 9.72 3.12 -13.26
C PRO A 12 11.24 2.86 -13.34
N PHE A 13 12.07 3.80 -12.87
CA PHE A 13 13.53 3.67 -12.88
C PHE A 13 14.13 3.44 -11.50
N THR A 14 13.28 3.27 -10.47
CA THR A 14 13.72 3.16 -9.07
C THR A 14 13.78 1.71 -8.65
N SER A 15 14.96 1.25 -8.22
CA SER A 15 15.10 0.01 -7.45
C SER A 15 14.87 0.31 -5.98
N ILE A 16 13.93 -0.40 -5.35
CA ILE A 16 13.56 -0.22 -3.95
C ILE A 16 13.99 -1.47 -3.19
N HIS A 17 14.85 -1.34 -2.18
CA HIS A 17 15.20 -2.47 -1.33
C HIS A 17 14.00 -2.84 -0.43
N THR A 18 13.56 -1.88 0.39
CA THR A 18 12.47 -2.05 1.33
C THR A 18 11.43 -0.95 1.13
N LEU A 19 10.17 -1.35 1.01
CA LEU A 19 9.03 -0.44 0.94
C LEU A 19 8.12 -0.65 2.15
N LYS A 20 7.92 0.40 2.95
CA LYS A 20 6.95 0.41 4.04
C LYS A 20 5.76 1.30 3.65
N VAL A 21 4.57 0.70 3.53
CA VAL A 21 3.31 1.41 3.33
C VAL A 21 2.57 1.44 4.66
N VAL A 22 2.45 2.63 5.25
CA VAL A 22 1.74 2.81 6.52
C VAL A 22 0.48 3.62 6.28
N ILE A 23 -0.68 3.01 6.55
CA ILE A 23 -1.98 3.65 6.38
C ILE A 23 -2.61 3.82 7.77
N ARG A 24 -2.94 5.07 8.13
CA ARG A 24 -3.52 5.41 9.44
C ARG A 24 -4.24 6.75 9.40
N PRO A 25 -5.20 6.99 10.31
CA PRO A 25 -5.84 8.28 10.49
C PRO A 25 -4.83 9.42 10.67
N LEU A 26 -5.13 10.60 10.12
CA LEU A 26 -4.22 11.74 10.14
C LEU A 26 -3.76 12.14 11.55
N VAL A 27 -4.67 12.12 12.53
CA VAL A 27 -4.37 12.43 13.94
C VAL A 27 -3.26 11.52 14.48
N ILE A 28 -3.34 10.21 14.17
CA ILE A 28 -2.35 9.22 14.56
C ILE A 28 -1.07 9.38 13.74
N ALA A 29 -1.19 9.63 12.43
CA ALA A 29 -0.04 9.88 11.57
C ALA A 29 0.83 11.02 12.12
N VAL A 30 0.21 12.12 12.56
CA VAL A 30 0.89 13.30 13.14
C VAL A 30 1.74 12.95 14.34
N GLU A 31 1.23 12.12 15.25
CA GLU A 31 1.92 11.71 16.46
C GLU A 31 3.12 10.79 16.19
N TYR A 32 2.92 9.79 15.33
CA TYR A 32 3.93 8.75 15.07
C TYR A 32 5.00 9.16 14.04
N PHE A 33 4.85 10.31 13.36
CA PHE A 33 5.83 10.77 12.37
C PHE A 33 7.26 10.85 12.92
N VAL A 34 7.43 11.16 14.20
CA VAL A 34 8.76 11.27 14.83
C VAL A 34 9.46 9.91 14.95
N TYR A 35 8.72 8.81 14.83
CA TYR A 35 9.24 7.45 14.97
C TYR A 35 9.41 6.72 13.64
N ASP A 36 8.87 7.23 12.54
CA ASP A 36 8.98 6.63 11.20
C ASP A 36 10.19 7.14 10.39
N TYR A 37 11.15 7.84 11.01
CA TYR A 37 12.29 8.50 10.36
C TYR A 37 13.37 7.55 9.80
N ASP A 38 13.28 6.23 10.01
CA ASP A 38 14.29 5.28 9.50
C ASP A 38 14.32 5.19 7.96
N TYR A 39 13.34 5.79 7.27
CA TYR A 39 13.22 5.78 5.81
C TYR A 39 13.02 7.18 5.22
N ARG A 40 13.37 7.36 3.93
CA ARG A 40 12.92 8.54 3.16
C ARG A 40 11.41 8.45 3.00
N THR A 41 10.68 9.32 3.69
CA THR A 41 9.21 9.27 3.74
C THR A 41 8.55 10.21 2.72
N CYS A 42 7.45 9.76 2.14
CA CYS A 42 6.51 10.57 1.37
C CYS A 42 5.17 10.61 2.11
N LYS A 43 4.43 11.72 1.97
CA LYS A 43 3.14 11.92 2.65
C LYS A 43 2.03 12.12 1.62
N LEU A 44 0.92 11.43 1.84
CA LEU A 44 -0.27 11.56 1.02
C LEU A 44 -1.49 11.42 1.93
N GLU A 45 -2.41 12.38 1.82
CA GLU A 45 -3.69 12.35 2.53
C GLU A 45 -4.77 11.85 1.57
N ASN A 46 -5.53 10.84 2.00
CA ASN A 46 -6.61 10.27 1.21
C ASN A 46 -7.69 9.69 2.15
N ASN A 47 -8.89 10.27 2.10
CA ASN A 47 -10.00 9.87 2.97
C ASN A 47 -10.61 8.53 2.56
N ASP A 48 -10.73 8.28 1.25
CA ASP A 48 -11.28 7.02 0.73
C ASP A 48 -10.39 5.83 1.13
N LEU A 49 -9.08 6.06 1.19
CA LEU A 49 -8.13 5.05 1.66
C LEU A 49 -8.30 4.73 3.16
N LEU A 50 -8.72 5.70 3.98
CA LEU A 50 -9.02 5.45 5.40
C LEU A 50 -10.27 4.58 5.57
N GLU A 51 -11.31 4.80 4.77
CA GLU A 51 -12.49 3.93 4.76
C GLU A 51 -12.13 2.51 4.29
N ALA A 52 -11.27 2.41 3.27
CA ALA A 52 -10.81 1.14 2.72
C ALA A 52 -9.98 0.29 3.71
N ILE A 53 -9.34 0.91 4.70
CA ILE A 53 -8.62 0.18 5.77
C ILE A 53 -9.44 -0.03 7.05
N SER A 54 -10.71 0.39 7.09
CA SER A 54 -11.60 0.14 8.22
C SER A 54 -11.81 -1.37 8.43
N PRO A 55 -12.32 -1.82 9.59
CA PRO A 55 -12.56 -3.25 9.84
C PRO A 55 -13.44 -3.95 8.80
N LYS A 56 -14.28 -3.20 8.08
CA LYS A 56 -15.16 -3.71 7.02
C LYS A 56 -14.69 -3.31 5.61
N GLY A 57 -13.68 -2.45 5.51
CA GLY A 57 -13.13 -1.95 4.26
C GLY A 57 -12.19 -2.97 3.61
N HIS A 58 -12.06 -2.86 2.29
CA HIS A 58 -11.17 -3.69 1.50
C HIS A 58 -10.31 -2.83 0.57
N TYR A 59 -9.11 -3.30 0.31
CA TYR A 59 -8.27 -2.74 -0.73
C TYR A 59 -7.42 -3.81 -1.41
N THR A 60 -7.02 -3.53 -2.63
CA THR A 60 -6.06 -4.33 -3.37
C THR A 60 -4.73 -3.62 -3.41
N LEU A 61 -3.66 -4.33 -3.06
CA LEU A 61 -2.30 -3.91 -3.28
C LEU A 61 -1.77 -4.62 -4.52
N LYS A 62 -1.43 -3.83 -5.54
CA LYS A 62 -0.79 -4.26 -6.77
C LYS A 62 0.61 -3.67 -6.85
N ILE A 63 1.63 -4.52 -6.94
CA ILE A 63 3.02 -4.11 -7.12
C ILE A 63 3.51 -4.67 -8.45
N GLU A 64 3.88 -3.79 -9.38
CA GLU A 64 4.50 -4.15 -10.65
C GLU A 64 6.00 -3.82 -10.61
N THR A 65 6.83 -4.84 -10.81
CA THR A 65 8.26 -4.72 -11.11
C THR A 65 8.53 -5.11 -12.56
N ASP A 66 9.75 -4.89 -13.05
CA ASP A 66 10.16 -5.34 -14.40
C ASP A 66 10.12 -6.86 -14.54
N SER A 67 10.28 -7.59 -13.43
CA SER A 67 10.33 -9.05 -13.42
C SER A 67 9.01 -9.71 -13.06
N LYS A 68 8.15 -9.06 -12.26
CA LYS A 68 6.96 -9.70 -11.69
C LYS A 68 5.88 -8.70 -11.28
N THR A 69 4.64 -9.17 -11.28
CA THR A 69 3.51 -8.47 -10.67
C THR A 69 3.01 -9.26 -9.46
N TYR A 70 2.80 -8.55 -8.35
CA TYR A 70 2.27 -9.09 -7.10
C TYR A 70 0.92 -8.43 -6.82
N ILE A 71 -0.09 -9.24 -6.58
CA ILE A 71 -1.46 -8.75 -6.31
C ILE A 71 -1.99 -9.45 -5.08
N SER A 72 -2.42 -8.66 -4.09
CA SER A 72 -3.03 -9.15 -2.86
C SER A 72 -4.27 -8.33 -2.51
N LYS A 73 -5.35 -8.99 -2.12
CA LYS A 73 -6.48 -8.34 -1.46
C LYS A 73 -6.23 -8.29 0.03
N ARG A 74 -6.62 -7.18 0.63
CA ARG A 74 -6.36 -6.90 2.03
C ARG A 74 -7.59 -6.33 2.73
N GLN A 75 -7.70 -6.65 4.01
CA GLN A 75 -8.69 -6.14 4.93
C GLN A 75 -7.98 -5.80 6.24
N CYS A 76 -8.15 -4.57 6.74
CA CYS A 76 -7.50 -4.11 7.98
C CYS A 76 -5.97 -4.36 7.99
N GLY A 77 -5.29 -4.16 6.86
CA GLY A 77 -3.84 -4.37 6.72
C GLY A 77 -3.42 -5.81 6.44
N LYS A 78 -4.27 -6.79 6.73
CA LYS A 78 -3.97 -8.22 6.55
C LYS A 78 -4.33 -8.69 5.17
N ILE A 79 -3.52 -9.60 4.62
CA ILE A 79 -3.82 -10.31 3.38
C ILE A 79 -5.02 -11.24 3.61
N THR A 80 -6.05 -11.09 2.78
CA THR A 80 -7.20 -12.01 2.73
C THR A 80 -7.09 -12.96 1.54
N GLU A 81 -6.43 -12.54 0.46
CA GLU A 81 -6.23 -13.34 -0.76
C GLU A 81 -4.92 -12.92 -1.45
N ASN A 82 -4.15 -13.90 -1.93
CA ASN A 82 -2.91 -13.72 -2.70
C ASN A 82 -3.08 -14.20 -4.14
N ASN A 83 -2.29 -13.65 -5.07
CA ASN A 83 -2.29 -14.01 -6.49
C ASN A 83 -3.66 -13.87 -7.14
N CYS A 84 -4.37 -12.79 -6.81
CA CYS A 84 -5.67 -12.48 -7.38
C CYS A 84 -5.55 -12.09 -8.86
N ASP A 85 -6.69 -12.09 -9.55
CA ASP A 85 -6.79 -11.56 -10.91
C ASP A 85 -6.33 -10.10 -11.00
N ASP A 86 -5.79 -9.74 -12.16
CA ASP A 86 -5.33 -8.38 -12.42
C ASP A 86 -6.49 -7.38 -12.37
N VAL A 87 -6.25 -6.24 -11.72
CA VAL A 87 -7.21 -5.14 -11.57
C VAL A 87 -6.64 -3.88 -12.16
N ALA A 88 -7.42 -3.25 -13.04
CA ALA A 88 -7.04 -2.03 -13.74
C ALA A 88 -7.37 -0.75 -12.94
N ALA A 89 -8.36 -0.82 -12.04
CA ALA A 89 -8.84 0.31 -11.26
C ALA A 89 -9.46 -0.14 -9.93
N GLY A 90 -9.37 0.71 -8.92
CA GLY A 90 -10.12 0.61 -7.68
C GLY A 90 -11.60 0.98 -7.85
N THR A 91 -12.39 0.62 -6.86
CA THR A 91 -13.84 0.83 -6.77
C THR A 91 -14.20 1.35 -5.37
N GLU A 92 -15.44 1.80 -5.18
CA GLU A 92 -15.95 2.24 -3.87
C GLU A 92 -15.79 1.17 -2.78
N ASP A 93 -16.01 -0.10 -3.13
CA ASP A 93 -15.91 -1.23 -2.19
C ASP A 93 -14.48 -1.80 -2.04
N ASN A 94 -13.59 -1.48 -2.97
CA ASN A 94 -12.23 -2.03 -3.02
C ASN A 94 -11.25 -1.03 -3.63
N PHE A 95 -10.57 -0.29 -2.77
CA PHE A 95 -9.59 0.73 -3.16
C PHE A 95 -8.36 0.06 -3.80
N LEU A 96 -7.75 0.67 -4.82
CA LEU A 96 -6.52 0.15 -5.44
C LEU A 96 -5.30 0.97 -5.03
N ILE A 97 -4.34 0.32 -4.39
CA ILE A 97 -2.97 0.82 -4.24
C ILE A 97 -2.13 0.14 -5.31
N TRP A 98 -1.65 0.90 -6.29
CA TRP A 98 -0.81 0.39 -7.37
C TRP A 98 0.56 1.05 -7.35
N ILE A 99 1.58 0.25 -7.13
CA ILE A 99 2.97 0.67 -7.07
C ILE A 99 3.71 0.05 -8.24
N LYS A 100 4.35 0.88 -9.06
CA LYS A 100 5.18 0.44 -10.17
C LYS A 100 6.60 0.90 -9.97
N CYS A 101 7.55 -0.02 -9.92
CA CYS A 101 8.97 0.28 -9.77
C CYS A 101 9.82 -0.65 -10.63
N LYS A 102 11.13 -0.40 -10.71
CA LYS A 102 12.03 -1.27 -11.47
C LYS A 102 12.18 -2.62 -10.77
N GLU A 103 12.53 -2.57 -9.49
CA GLU A 103 12.80 -3.71 -8.62
C GLU A 103 12.24 -3.42 -7.22
N LEU A 104 11.76 -4.46 -6.53
CA LEU A 104 11.37 -4.42 -5.13
C LEU A 104 11.76 -5.74 -4.46
N ILE A 105 12.42 -5.68 -3.31
CA ILE A 105 12.89 -6.87 -2.58
C ILE A 105 11.96 -7.19 -1.40
N GLN A 106 11.55 -6.18 -0.63
CA GLN A 106 10.72 -6.39 0.56
C GLN A 106 9.60 -5.35 0.64
N CYS A 107 8.41 -5.77 1.08
CA CYS A 107 7.32 -4.85 1.36
C CYS A 107 6.70 -5.13 2.72
N LEU A 108 6.38 -4.07 3.43
CA LEU A 108 5.58 -4.12 4.64
C LEU A 108 4.38 -3.20 4.46
N VAL A 109 3.19 -3.72 4.70
CA VAL A 109 1.98 -2.90 4.75
C VAL A 109 1.38 -2.98 6.14
N THR A 110 1.21 -1.83 6.76
CA THR A 110 0.61 -1.73 8.10
C THR A 110 -0.62 -0.83 8.06
N ALA A 111 -1.66 -1.26 8.79
CA ALA A 111 -2.85 -0.48 9.05
C ALA A 111 -3.02 -0.31 10.57
N ASN A 112 -3.18 0.94 11.00
CA ASN A 112 -3.51 1.36 12.39
C ASN A 112 -2.51 1.06 13.53
N GLU A 113 -1.66 0.03 13.45
CA GLU A 113 -0.66 -0.30 14.48
C GLU A 113 0.71 -0.64 13.87
N PRO A 114 1.84 -0.56 14.63
CA PRO A 114 3.12 -1.05 14.16
C PRO A 114 3.08 -2.58 14.08
N CYS A 115 2.71 -3.11 12.92
CA CYS A 115 3.02 -4.49 12.58
C CYS A 115 4.47 -4.48 12.05
N GLU A 116 5.37 -5.22 12.72
CA GLU A 116 6.81 -5.19 12.44
C GLU A 116 7.25 -6.26 11.41
N ASP A 117 6.32 -7.12 10.97
CA ASP A 117 6.64 -8.28 10.14
C ASP A 117 6.62 -7.93 8.65
N PHE A 118 7.81 -7.72 8.06
CA PHE A 118 7.97 -7.53 6.62
C PHE A 118 7.55 -8.79 5.84
N GLU A 119 6.83 -8.58 4.75
CA GLU A 119 6.48 -9.62 3.80
C GLU A 119 7.58 -9.68 2.73
N LEU A 120 8.17 -10.87 2.57
CA LEU A 120 9.08 -11.12 1.48
C LEU A 120 8.29 -11.23 0.18
N ILE A 121 8.77 -10.48 -0.81
CA ILE A 121 8.22 -10.48 -2.16
C ILE A 121 9.09 -11.47 -2.96
N GLU A 122 8.72 -12.75 -2.91
CA GLU A 122 9.30 -13.86 -3.71
C GLU A 122 8.48 -14.08 -4.97
#